data_AF-A0A7J4B0D2-F1
#
_entry.id   AF-A0A7J4B0D2-F1
#
_cell.length_a   1.000
_cell.length_b   1.000
_cell.length_c   1.000
_cell.angle_alpha   90.00
_cell.angle_beta   90.00
_cell.angle_gamma   90.00
#
_symmetry.space_group_name_H-M   'P 1'
#
loop_
_entity.id
_entity.type
_entity.pdbx_description
1 polymer ?
#
loop_
_entity_poly.entity_id
_entity_poly.type
_entity_poly.pdbx_seq_one_letter_code
_entity_poly.pdbx_strand_id
1 'polypeptide(L)'
;KKAWSGEPYWKFKYKGRSQDIFFICSLSELPNFLDILFEAVVEHGYSSSDLGIYVQPLEYGRAAYCEITFHYNPERVEETNKIRNLVRDVCDRLGRNGAFFNRPYGPMADVAYGFNVSYTSLLMRIKDVFDTNNIMNPGKLFFR
;
A
#
# COMPACT_ATOMS: atom_id res chain seq x y z
N LYS A 1 -10.83 21.05 12.61
CA LYS A 1 -11.24 19.90 13.46
C LYS A 1 -10.22 18.79 13.27
N LYS A 2 -9.60 18.26 14.34
CA LYS A 2 -8.72 17.08 14.24
C LYS A 2 -9.62 15.87 14.01
N ALA A 3 -9.35 15.06 12.99
CA ALA A 3 -10.18 13.90 12.65
C ALA A 3 -10.21 12.83 13.76
N TRP A 4 -9.14 12.77 14.58
CA TRP A 4 -9.04 11.93 15.76
C TRP A 4 -8.32 12.68 16.87
N SER A 5 -8.88 12.73 18.08
CA SER A 5 -8.35 13.50 19.21
C SER A 5 -7.75 12.64 20.33
N GLY A 6 -7.93 11.32 20.32
CA GLY A 6 -7.40 10.42 21.35
C GLY A 6 -5.97 9.96 21.08
N GLU A 7 -5.33 9.42 22.12
CA GLU A 7 -4.08 8.66 22.00
C GLU A 7 -4.32 7.21 22.51
N PRO A 8 -3.76 6.18 21.84
CA PRO A 8 -3.02 6.25 20.58
C PRO A 8 -3.94 6.56 19.38
N TYR A 9 -3.34 6.71 18.19
CA TYR A 9 -4.09 6.75 16.92
C TYR A 9 -5.08 5.58 16.82
N TRP A 10 -6.30 5.83 16.32
CA TRP A 10 -7.41 4.87 16.44
C TRP A 10 -7.13 3.49 15.84
N LYS A 11 -6.44 3.39 14.70
CA LYS A 11 -6.08 2.09 14.08
C LYS A 11 -5.15 1.24 14.95
N PHE A 12 -4.41 1.88 15.86
CA PHE A 12 -3.44 1.21 16.72
C PHE A 12 -4.10 0.63 17.99
N LYS A 13 -5.36 0.96 18.28
CA LYS A 13 -6.04 0.47 19.49
C LYS A 13 -6.25 -1.04 19.53
N TYR A 14 -6.28 -1.71 18.37
CA TYR A 14 -6.55 -3.15 18.33
C TYR A 14 -5.32 -3.99 18.71
N LYS A 15 -4.21 -3.88 17.96
CA LYS A 15 -2.97 -4.66 18.23
C LYS A 15 -1.73 -3.81 18.51
N GLY A 16 -1.82 -2.48 18.52
CA GLY A 16 -0.70 -1.57 18.77
C GLY A 16 -0.13 -0.92 17.52
N ARG A 17 -0.12 -1.60 16.36
CA ARG A 17 0.22 -1.01 15.06
C ARG A 17 -0.63 -1.58 13.92
N SER A 18 -0.56 -0.89 12.79
CA SER A 18 -1.15 -1.35 11.53
C SER A 18 -0.30 -0.93 10.34
N GLN A 19 -0.37 -1.69 9.26
CA GLN A 19 0.23 -1.38 7.96
C GLN A 19 -0.88 -1.39 6.91
N ASP A 20 -0.95 -0.34 6.10
CA ASP A 20 -1.99 -0.20 5.07
C ASP A 20 -1.42 -0.43 3.67
N ILE A 21 -2.20 -1.09 2.81
CA ILE A 21 -2.04 -1.12 1.35
C ILE A 21 -3.30 -0.49 0.77
N PHE A 22 -3.15 0.40 -0.20
CA PHE A 22 -4.29 1.04 -0.85
C PHE A 22 -4.07 1.23 -2.33
N PHE A 23 -5.12 0.95 -3.09
CA PHE A 23 -5.11 0.97 -4.55
C PHE A 23 -6.50 1.30 -5.09
N ILE A 24 -6.55 1.62 -6.37
CA ILE A 24 -7.79 1.78 -7.12
C ILE A 24 -7.90 0.60 -8.10
N CYS A 25 -9.11 0.06 -8.23
CA CYS A 25 -9.47 -0.96 -9.20
C CYS A 25 -10.83 -0.63 -9.83
N SER A 26 -11.21 -1.34 -10.90
CA SER A 26 -12.61 -1.37 -11.31
C SER A 26 -13.42 -2.18 -10.29
N LEU A 27 -14.67 -1.77 -10.03
CA LEU A 27 -15.50 -2.44 -9.03
C LEU A 27 -15.76 -3.92 -9.37
N SER A 28 -15.79 -4.28 -10.66
CA SER A 28 -15.96 -5.65 -11.13
C SER A 28 -14.76 -6.56 -10.83
N GLU A 29 -13.55 -6.00 -10.71
CA GLU A 29 -12.32 -6.76 -10.45
C GLU A 29 -12.03 -6.92 -8.96
N LEU A 30 -12.80 -6.22 -8.09
CA LEU A 30 -12.61 -6.28 -6.65
C LEU A 30 -12.60 -7.72 -6.10
N PRO A 31 -13.51 -8.64 -6.49
CA PRO A 31 -13.46 -10.03 -6.03
C PRO A 31 -12.13 -10.72 -6.35
N ASN A 32 -11.59 -10.53 -7.57
CA ASN A 32 -10.31 -11.11 -7.98
C ASN A 32 -9.15 -10.61 -7.10
N PHE A 33 -9.14 -9.31 -6.78
CA PHE A 33 -8.13 -8.75 -5.88
C PHE A 33 -8.27 -9.26 -4.44
N LEU A 34 -9.49 -9.51 -3.96
CA LEU A 34 -9.72 -10.11 -2.65
C LEU A 34 -9.24 -11.57 -2.60
N ASP A 35 -9.47 -12.35 -3.65
CA ASP A 35 -8.96 -13.73 -3.73
C ASP A 35 -7.43 -13.77 -3.67
N ILE A 36 -6.75 -12.90 -4.42
CA ILE A 36 -5.28 -12.73 -4.38
C ILE A 36 -4.81 -12.34 -2.96
N LEU A 37 -5.53 -11.43 -2.29
CA LEU A 37 -5.22 -11.02 -0.93
C LEU A 37 -5.36 -12.19 0.05
N PHE A 38 -6.46 -12.94 0.00
CA PHE A 38 -6.73 -14.03 0.92
C PHE A 38 -5.77 -15.20 0.72
N GLU A 39 -5.40 -15.51 -0.52
CA GLU A 39 -4.36 -16.50 -0.83
C GLU A 39 -3.03 -16.13 -0.14
N ALA A 40 -2.56 -14.90 -0.33
CA ALA A 40 -1.34 -14.41 0.32
C ALA A 40 -1.44 -14.41 1.86
N VAL A 41 -2.58 -14.01 2.42
CA VAL A 41 -2.82 -14.03 3.87
C VAL A 41 -2.68 -15.45 4.45
N VAL A 42 -3.25 -16.45 3.77
CA VAL A 42 -3.17 -17.85 4.17
C VAL A 42 -1.73 -18.37 4.06
N GLU A 43 -1.04 -18.10 2.95
CA GLU A 43 0.33 -18.54 2.72
C GLU A 43 1.32 -18.01 3.77
N HIS A 44 1.15 -16.76 4.22
CA HIS A 44 1.99 -16.18 5.28
C HIS A 44 1.54 -16.55 6.70
N GLY A 45 0.50 -17.37 6.83
CA GLY A 45 -0.08 -17.76 8.12
C GLY A 45 -0.51 -16.55 8.94
N TYR A 46 -1.12 -15.56 8.30
CA TYR A 46 -1.72 -14.40 8.95
C TYR A 46 -3.21 -14.66 9.23
N SER A 47 -3.69 -14.21 10.39
CA SER A 47 -5.10 -14.43 10.75
C SER A 47 -5.99 -13.45 10.00
N SER A 48 -6.99 -13.96 9.26
CA SER A 48 -7.98 -13.12 8.60
C SER A 48 -8.83 -12.31 9.59
N SER A 49 -8.91 -12.72 10.87
CA SER A 49 -9.56 -11.93 11.92
C SER A 49 -8.89 -10.58 12.18
N ASP A 50 -7.59 -10.48 11.84
CA ASP A 50 -6.79 -9.28 12.09
C ASP A 50 -6.71 -8.38 10.85
N LEU A 51 -7.37 -8.78 9.76
CA LEU A 51 -7.40 -8.08 8.48
C LEU A 51 -8.58 -7.10 8.44
N GLY A 52 -8.29 -5.81 8.23
CA GLY A 52 -9.27 -4.79 7.89
C GLY A 52 -9.36 -4.63 6.38
N ILE A 53 -10.58 -4.52 5.85
CA ILE A 53 -10.82 -4.21 4.43
C ILE A 53 -11.84 -3.08 4.36
N TYR A 54 -11.48 -2.00 3.69
CA TYR A 54 -12.34 -0.87 3.38
C TYR A 54 -12.46 -0.71 1.88
N VAL A 55 -13.70 -0.59 1.40
CA VAL A 55 -14.02 -0.42 -0.02
C VAL A 55 -14.90 0.80 -0.16
N GLN A 56 -14.48 1.74 -1.00
CA GLN A 56 -15.22 2.95 -1.31
C GLN A 56 -15.45 3.03 -2.82
N PRO A 57 -16.70 2.90 -3.29
CA PRO A 57 -17.04 3.15 -4.68
C PRO A 57 -16.68 4.58 -5.09
N LEU A 58 -16.12 4.72 -6.29
CA LEU A 58 -15.78 5.98 -6.94
C LEU A 58 -16.53 6.07 -8.27
N GLU A 59 -16.75 7.29 -8.77
CA GLU A 59 -17.31 7.55 -10.10
C GLU A 59 -18.59 6.72 -10.41
N TYR A 60 -19.59 6.77 -9.53
CA TYR A 60 -20.83 6.01 -9.69
C TYR A 60 -20.63 4.49 -9.80
N GLY A 61 -19.58 3.96 -9.16
CA GLY A 61 -19.28 2.52 -9.11
C GLY A 61 -18.44 2.00 -10.28
N ARG A 62 -17.92 2.88 -11.15
CA ARG A 62 -16.99 2.47 -12.21
C ARG A 62 -15.64 2.02 -11.65
N ALA A 63 -15.21 2.67 -10.57
CA ALA A 63 -13.98 2.34 -9.86
C ALA A 63 -14.27 2.17 -8.37
N ALA A 64 -13.32 1.58 -7.65
CA ALA A 64 -13.33 1.45 -6.21
C ALA A 64 -11.95 1.78 -5.66
N TYR A 65 -11.93 2.60 -4.62
CA TYR A 65 -10.79 2.68 -3.72
C TYR A 65 -10.86 1.51 -2.75
N CYS A 66 -9.80 0.72 -2.69
CA CYS A 66 -9.65 -0.37 -1.74
C CYS A 66 -8.49 -0.05 -0.79
N GLU A 67 -8.72 -0.24 0.49
CA GLU A 67 -7.72 -0.14 1.54
C GLU A 67 -7.73 -1.42 2.37
N ILE A 68 -6.57 -2.04 2.46
CA ILE A 68 -6.32 -3.26 3.22
C ILE A 68 -5.45 -2.87 4.41
N THR A 69 -5.90 -3.17 5.62
CA THR A 69 -5.21 -2.86 6.87
C THR A 69 -4.79 -4.15 7.56
N PHE A 70 -3.49 -4.32 7.77
CA PHE A 70 -2.92 -5.44 8.52
C PHE A 70 -2.59 -4.99 9.94
N HIS A 71 -3.30 -5.49 10.94
CA HIS A 71 -3.02 -5.21 12.35
C HIS A 71 -1.99 -6.18 12.94
N TYR A 72 -1.07 -5.68 13.76
CA TYR A 72 -0.03 -6.49 14.40
C TYR A 72 0.48 -5.88 15.70
N ASN A 73 1.04 -6.75 16.56
CA ASN A 73 1.72 -6.32 17.77
C ASN A 73 3.18 -5.97 17.47
N PRO A 74 3.60 -4.69 17.59
CA PRO A 74 4.98 -4.27 17.34
C PRO A 74 5.99 -4.83 18.37
N GLU A 75 5.53 -5.26 19.54
CA GLU A 75 6.40 -5.84 20.58
C GLU A 75 6.83 -7.27 20.24
N ARG A 76 6.17 -7.91 19.27
CA ARG A 76 6.53 -9.23 18.75
C ARG A 76 7.28 -9.08 17.43
N VAL A 77 8.57 -9.39 17.47
CA VAL A 77 9.47 -9.26 16.31
C VAL A 77 9.04 -10.19 15.17
N GLU A 78 8.52 -11.37 15.49
CA GLU A 78 8.02 -12.33 14.52
C GLU A 78 6.80 -11.78 13.77
N GLU A 79 5.84 -11.16 14.47
CA GLU A 79 4.66 -10.53 13.84
C GLU A 79 5.09 -9.37 12.94
N THR A 80 6.01 -8.53 13.40
CA THR A 80 6.51 -7.39 12.63
C THR A 80 7.21 -7.84 11.34
N ASN A 81 8.07 -8.86 11.41
CA ASN A 81 8.74 -9.42 10.24
C ASN A 81 7.75 -10.09 9.28
N LYS A 82 6.77 -10.82 9.81
CA LYS A 82 5.70 -11.45 9.02
C LYS A 82 4.91 -10.40 8.24
N ILE A 83 4.43 -9.35 8.90
CA ILE A 83 3.68 -8.27 8.23
C ILE A 83 4.51 -7.59 7.15
N ARG A 84 5.80 -7.32 7.42
CA ARG A 84 6.68 -6.70 6.42
C ARG A 84 6.78 -7.55 5.15
N ASN A 85 6.89 -8.87 5.29
CA ASN A 85 7.00 -9.79 4.15
C ASN A 85 5.66 -9.95 3.44
N LEU A 86 4.57 -10.15 4.20
CA LEU A 86 3.21 -10.26 3.67
C LEU A 86 2.81 -9.01 2.87
N VAL A 87 3.05 -7.81 3.41
CA VAL A 87 2.68 -6.56 2.74
C VAL A 87 3.44 -6.37 1.44
N ARG A 88 4.71 -6.76 1.38
CA ARG A 88 5.50 -6.74 0.13
C ARG A 88 4.92 -7.71 -0.89
N ASP A 89 4.66 -8.95 -0.50
CA ASP A 89 4.09 -9.97 -1.39
C ASP A 89 2.71 -9.56 -1.91
N VAL A 90 1.82 -9.08 -1.04
CA VAL A 90 0.49 -8.58 -1.45
C VAL A 90 0.62 -7.41 -2.43
N CYS A 91 1.49 -6.43 -2.16
CA CYS A 91 1.73 -5.34 -3.11
C CYS A 91 2.20 -5.85 -4.48
N ASP A 92 3.14 -6.80 -4.50
CA ASP A 92 3.67 -7.38 -5.74
C ASP A 92 2.57 -8.13 -6.52
N ARG A 93 1.78 -8.98 -5.84
CA ARG A 93 0.69 -9.74 -6.46
C ARG A 93 -0.40 -8.82 -7.00
N LEU A 94 -0.85 -7.85 -6.21
CA LEU A 94 -1.86 -6.88 -6.62
C LEU A 94 -1.38 -6.07 -7.83
N GLY A 95 -0.14 -5.57 -7.79
CA GLY A 95 0.45 -4.79 -8.87
C GLY A 95 0.58 -5.58 -10.17
N ARG A 96 1.03 -6.84 -10.11
CA ARG A 96 1.12 -7.74 -11.29
C ARG A 96 -0.24 -8.04 -11.91
N ASN A 97 -1.31 -8.00 -11.12
CA ASN A 97 -2.68 -8.19 -11.57
C ASN A 97 -3.40 -6.87 -11.89
N GLY A 98 -2.67 -5.76 -12.04
CA GLY A 98 -3.22 -4.50 -12.55
C GLY A 98 -3.85 -3.57 -11.51
N ALA A 99 -3.60 -3.78 -10.21
CA ALA A 99 -4.00 -2.82 -9.19
C ALA A 99 -3.30 -1.47 -9.41
N PHE A 100 -4.06 -0.38 -9.39
CA PHE A 100 -3.53 0.96 -9.61
C PHE A 100 -3.18 1.67 -8.30
N PHE A 101 -1.90 1.78 -7.99
CA PHE A 101 -1.40 2.51 -6.82
C PHE A 101 -1.34 4.02 -7.11
N ASN A 102 -2.40 4.74 -6.77
CA ASN A 102 -2.49 6.20 -7.01
C ASN A 102 -1.64 7.05 -6.05
N ARG A 103 -1.27 6.47 -4.89
CA ARG A 103 -0.49 7.14 -3.83
C ARG A 103 0.64 6.21 -3.36
N PRO A 104 1.56 5.86 -4.25
CA PRO A 104 2.54 4.82 -3.94
C PRO A 104 3.52 5.28 -2.86
N TYR A 105 3.49 4.60 -1.70
CA TYR A 105 4.45 4.77 -0.61
C TYR A 105 4.97 3.41 -0.15
N GLY A 106 6.20 3.37 0.37
CA GLY A 106 6.81 2.13 0.86
C GLY A 106 6.79 1.04 -0.24
N PRO A 107 6.38 -0.20 0.08
CA PRO A 107 6.34 -1.30 -0.89
C PRO A 107 5.51 -1.00 -2.15
N MET A 108 4.45 -0.19 -2.05
CA MET A 108 3.63 0.19 -3.22
C MET A 108 4.42 1.03 -4.23
N ALA A 109 5.41 1.82 -3.77
CA ALA A 109 6.27 2.62 -4.65
C ALA A 109 7.26 1.77 -5.43
N ASP A 110 7.85 0.75 -4.80
CA ASP A 110 8.72 -0.20 -5.48
C ASP A 110 7.97 -0.87 -6.64
N VAL A 111 6.71 -1.27 -6.41
CA VAL A 111 5.85 -1.90 -7.40
C VAL A 111 5.41 -0.93 -8.50
N ALA A 112 4.81 0.20 -8.13
CA ALA A 112 4.27 1.17 -9.08
C ALA A 112 5.33 1.71 -10.04
N TYR A 113 6.56 1.93 -9.55
CA TYR A 113 7.65 2.50 -10.33
C TYR A 113 8.54 1.45 -10.98
N GLY A 114 8.56 0.22 -10.46
CA GLY A 114 9.27 -0.91 -11.06
C GLY A 114 8.66 -1.37 -12.39
N PHE A 115 7.34 -1.24 -12.57
CA PHE A 115 6.67 -1.67 -13.80
C PHE A 115 6.96 -0.80 -15.03
N ASN A 116 7.38 0.46 -14.85
CA ASN A 116 7.63 1.35 -15.98
C ASN A 116 8.94 2.13 -15.81
N VAL A 117 10.05 1.42 -16.03
CA VAL A 117 11.42 1.97 -15.95
C VAL A 117 11.57 3.22 -16.82
N SER A 118 10.98 3.25 -18.02
CA SER A 118 11.05 4.42 -18.91
C SER A 118 10.37 5.66 -18.33
N TYR A 119 9.19 5.49 -17.71
CA TYR A 119 8.47 6.58 -17.06
C TYR A 119 9.26 7.12 -15.87
N THR A 120 9.79 6.21 -15.05
CA THR A 120 10.64 6.55 -13.90
C THR A 120 11.88 7.33 -14.36
N SER A 121 12.62 6.85 -15.37
CA SER A 121 13.80 7.55 -15.90
C SER A 121 13.50 8.94 -16.47
N LEU A 122 12.35 9.11 -17.11
CA LEU A 122 11.93 10.42 -17.61
C LEU A 122 11.70 11.40 -16.45
N LEU A 123 11.06 10.96 -15.37
CA LEU A 123 10.77 11.82 -14.22
C LEU A 123 12.03 12.21 -13.46
N MET A 124 13.01 11.31 -13.35
CA MET A 124 14.33 11.63 -12.81
C MET A 124 14.99 12.74 -13.65
N ARG A 125 14.98 12.62 -14.98
CA ARG A 125 15.56 13.63 -15.88
C ARG A 125 14.88 14.99 -15.71
N ILE A 126 13.56 15.01 -15.59
CA ILE A 126 12.80 16.24 -15.33
C ILE A 126 13.25 16.82 -13.98
N LYS A 127 13.35 15.99 -12.93
CA LYS A 127 13.82 16.42 -11.61
C LYS A 127 15.22 17.02 -11.64
N ASP A 128 16.14 16.45 -12.41
CA ASP A 128 17.51 16.95 -12.53
C ASP A 128 17.57 18.31 -13.25
N VAL A 129 16.73 18.50 -14.27
CA VAL A 129 16.61 19.78 -15.00
C VAL A 129 16.07 20.89 -14.10
N PHE A 130 15.05 20.60 -13.28
CA PHE A 130 14.39 21.61 -12.46
C PHE A 130 15.01 21.79 -11.06
N ASP A 131 15.75 20.81 -10.56
CA ASP A 131 16.34 20.84 -9.22
C ASP A 131 17.73 20.20 -9.22
N THR A 132 18.64 20.86 -9.93
CA THR A 132 20.02 20.42 -10.15
C THR A 132 20.80 20.23 -8.85
N ASN A 133 20.46 20.99 -7.80
CA ASN A 133 21.07 20.89 -6.48
C ASN A 133 20.34 19.92 -5.53
N ASN A 134 19.26 19.27 -6.00
CA ASN A 134 18.45 18.32 -5.25
C ASN A 134 17.92 18.85 -3.90
N ILE A 135 17.48 20.11 -3.87
CA ILE A 135 16.99 20.79 -2.65
C ILE A 135 15.49 20.50 -2.41
N MET A 136 14.72 20.32 -3.48
CA MET A 136 13.28 20.14 -3.43
C MET A 136 12.91 18.70 -3.06
N ASN A 137 12.70 18.48 -1.76
CA ASN A 137 12.15 17.26 -1.18
C ASN A 137 12.91 15.99 -1.60
N PRO A 138 14.23 15.92 -1.31
CA PRO A 138 15.09 14.82 -1.74
C PRO A 138 14.57 13.46 -1.23
N GLY A 139 14.67 12.45 -2.08
CA GLY A 139 14.24 11.07 -1.74
C GLY A 139 12.73 10.82 -1.78
N LYS A 140 11.90 11.81 -2.16
CA LYS A 140 10.45 11.59 -2.36
C LYS A 140 10.06 11.30 -3.80
N LEU A 141 10.85 11.77 -4.76
CA LEU A 141 10.63 11.49 -6.18
C LEU A 141 11.50 10.28 -6.58
N PHE A 142 10.87 9.12 -6.72
CA PHE A 142 11.39 7.93 -7.43
C PHE A 142 12.70 7.28 -7.00
N PHE A 143 13.16 7.35 -5.73
CA PHE A 143 14.35 6.57 -5.34
C PHE A 143 14.33 6.00 -3.92
N ARG A 144 14.99 4.84 -3.83
CA ARG A 144 15.70 4.31 -2.65
C ARG A 144 16.82 5.24 -2.22
#